data_AF-A0A120GAZ4-F1
#
_entry.id   AF-A0A120GAZ4-F1
#
_cell.length_a   1.000
_cell.length_b   1.000
_cell.length_c   1.000
_cell.angle_alpha   90.00
_cell.angle_beta   90.00
_cell.angle_gamma   90.00
#
_symmetry.space_group_name_H-M   'P 1'
#
loop_
_entity.id
_entity.type
_entity.pdbx_description
1 polymer ?
#
loop_
_entity_poly.entity_id
_entity_poly.type
_entity_poly.pdbx_seq_one_letter_code
_entity_poly.pdbx_strand_id
1 'polypeptide(L)'
;MIEIEVQNETHQTQDRVRFAAVPRIGEGIRLREPDGLWASYDVIDVWYQKAEYGDIWMPYIHIRLTPPEVEEEENAGGLGYFEDDFPHEEEIGDEGAFGSLVGEPEPCNI
;
A
#
# COMPACT_ATOMS: atom_id res chain seq x y z
N MET A 1 -15.38 -20.25 -15.85
CA MET A 1 -15.56 -19.36 -14.68
C MET A 1 -15.10 -20.13 -13.47
N ILE A 2 -14.20 -19.56 -12.67
CA ILE A 2 -13.60 -20.19 -11.48
C ILE A 2 -14.08 -19.42 -10.26
N GLU A 3 -14.54 -20.14 -9.24
CA GLU A 3 -14.93 -19.53 -7.97
C GLU A 3 -13.84 -19.80 -6.93
N ILE A 4 -13.49 -18.78 -6.17
CA ILE A 4 -12.55 -18.85 -5.06
C ILE A 4 -13.26 -18.34 -3.82
N GLU A 5 -13.10 -19.06 -2.72
CA GLU A 5 -13.56 -18.59 -1.42
C GLU A 5 -12.43 -17.88 -0.67
N VAL A 6 -12.74 -16.72 -0.13
CA VAL A 6 -11.81 -15.86 0.59
C VAL A 6 -12.27 -15.78 2.04
N GLN A 7 -11.39 -16.21 2.95
CA GLN A 7 -11.59 -16.10 4.39
C GLN A 7 -10.73 -14.94 4.90
N ASN A 8 -11.40 -13.87 5.30
CA ASN A 8 -10.75 -12.65 5.80
C ASN A 8 -10.61 -12.72 7.32
N GLU A 9 -9.37 -12.88 7.80
CA GLU A 9 -9.08 -12.94 9.23
C GLU A 9 -9.37 -11.60 9.93
N THR A 10 -9.08 -10.48 9.26
CA THR A 10 -9.19 -9.15 9.86
C THR A 10 -10.64 -8.79 10.17
N HIS A 11 -11.54 -9.07 9.24
CA HIS A 11 -12.96 -8.75 9.40
C HIS A 11 -13.84 -9.93 9.82
N GLN A 12 -13.23 -11.12 9.94
CA GLN A 12 -13.95 -12.37 10.23
C GLN A 12 -15.10 -12.61 9.23
N THR A 13 -14.84 -12.36 7.95
CA THR A 13 -15.81 -12.53 6.85
C THR A 13 -15.39 -13.64 5.87
N GLN A 14 -16.36 -14.11 5.10
CA GLN A 14 -16.19 -15.15 4.10
C GLN A 14 -16.91 -14.72 2.81
N ASP A 15 -16.14 -14.58 1.73
CA ASP A 15 -16.63 -14.06 0.45
C ASP A 15 -16.29 -15.01 -0.71
N ARG A 16 -17.18 -15.09 -1.72
CA ARG A 16 -16.93 -15.89 -2.94
C ARG A 16 -16.65 -14.98 -4.13
N VAL A 17 -15.46 -15.07 -4.68
CA VAL A 17 -14.99 -14.26 -5.81
C VAL A 17 -14.97 -15.11 -7.08
N ARG A 18 -15.51 -14.57 -8.18
CA ARG A 18 -15.61 -15.26 -9.47
C ARG A 18 -14.62 -14.68 -10.48
N PHE A 19 -13.83 -15.55 -11.09
CA PHE A 19 -12.84 -15.21 -12.10
C PHE A 19 -13.22 -15.80 -13.46
N ALA A 20 -12.95 -15.02 -14.51
CA ALA A 20 -13.09 -15.50 -15.88
C ALA A 20 -11.92 -16.43 -16.30
N ALA A 21 -10.76 -16.29 -15.66
CA ALA A 21 -9.53 -17.04 -15.91
C ALA A 21 -8.87 -17.49 -14.58
N VAL A 22 -7.86 -18.36 -14.64
CA VAL A 22 -7.11 -18.82 -13.46
C VAL A 22 -6.27 -17.65 -12.93
N PRO A 23 -6.54 -17.13 -11.72
CA PRO A 23 -5.73 -16.05 -11.16
C PRO A 23 -4.36 -16.58 -10.71
N ARG A 24 -3.33 -15.76 -10.88
CA ARG A 24 -2.00 -15.96 -10.29
C ARG A 24 -1.84 -14.95 -9.17
N ILE A 25 -1.42 -15.40 -7.98
CA ILE A 25 -1.23 -14.54 -6.82
C ILE A 25 0.26 -14.31 -6.67
N GLY A 26 0.70 -13.06 -6.80
CA GLY A 26 2.11 -12.68 -6.73
C GLY A 26 2.46 -11.85 -5.50
N GLU A 27 1.64 -10.86 -5.15
CA GLU A 27 1.96 -9.82 -4.16
C GLU A 27 0.77 -9.52 -3.22
N GLY A 28 -0.06 -10.53 -2.95
CA GLY A 28 -1.28 -10.38 -2.15
C GLY A 28 -2.53 -10.12 -2.97
N ILE A 29 -3.60 -9.70 -2.29
CA ILE A 29 -4.94 -9.48 -2.87
C ILE A 29 -5.44 -8.11 -2.46
N ARG A 30 -6.14 -7.42 -3.36
CA ARG A 30 -6.85 -6.18 -3.03
C ARG A 30 -8.34 -6.44 -2.94
N LEU A 31 -8.94 -6.09 -1.82
CA LEU A 31 -10.37 -6.19 -1.59
C LEU A 31 -10.96 -4.81 -1.32
N ARG A 32 -12.23 -4.65 -1.67
CA ARG A 32 -12.96 -3.42 -1.37
C ARG A 32 -13.57 -3.54 0.01
N GLU A 33 -13.16 -2.64 0.89
CA GLU A 33 -13.60 -2.52 2.27
C GLU A 33 -15.06 -2.04 2.36
N PRO A 34 -15.72 -2.20 3.54
CA PRO A 34 -17.06 -1.69 3.78
C PRO A 34 -17.19 -0.16 3.60
N ASP A 35 -16.10 0.59 3.80
CA ASP A 35 -16.03 2.04 3.56
C ASP A 35 -15.96 2.41 2.06
N GLY A 36 -15.83 1.40 1.18
CA GLY A 36 -15.72 1.55 -0.26
C GLY A 36 -14.28 1.77 -0.77
N LEU A 37 -13.28 1.85 0.12
CA LEU A 37 -11.88 1.98 -0.24
C LEU A 37 -11.27 0.61 -0.57
N TRP A 38 -10.17 0.63 -1.32
CA TRP A 38 -9.43 -0.60 -1.67
C TRP A 38 -8.27 -0.80 -0.71
N ALA A 39 -8.31 -1.87 0.07
CA ALA A 39 -7.24 -2.27 0.97
C ALA A 39 -6.45 -3.45 0.40
N SER A 40 -5.17 -3.52 0.77
CA SER A 40 -4.27 -4.62 0.44
C SER A 40 -4.27 -5.65 1.56
N TYR A 41 -4.22 -6.91 1.17
CA TYR A 41 -4.21 -8.06 2.04
C TYR A 41 -3.07 -9.00 1.68
N ASP A 42 -2.36 -9.45 2.70
CA ASP A 42 -1.37 -10.51 2.61
C ASP A 42 -2.09 -11.86 2.57
N VAL A 43 -1.60 -12.78 1.73
CA VAL A 43 -2.08 -14.16 1.69
C VAL A 43 -1.29 -14.98 2.69
N ILE A 44 -2.00 -15.55 3.66
CA ILE A 44 -1.40 -16.39 4.70
C ILE A 44 -1.26 -17.82 4.22
N ASP A 45 -2.33 -18.39 3.65
CA ASP A 45 -2.36 -19.77 3.20
C ASP A 45 -3.34 -19.98 2.04
N VAL A 46 -3.08 -21.00 1.23
CA VAL A 46 -3.93 -21.42 0.10
C VAL A 46 -4.07 -22.93 0.13
N TRP A 47 -5.30 -23.42 0.17
CA TRP A 47 -5.58 -24.85 0.09
C TRP A 47 -6.74 -25.15 -0.86
N TYR A 48 -6.86 -26.43 -1.20
CA TYR A 48 -7.92 -26.93 -2.06
C TYR A 48 -8.77 -27.93 -1.29
N GLN A 49 -10.09 -27.78 -1.38
CA GLN A 49 -11.04 -28.74 -0.82
C GLN A 49 -11.88 -29.35 -1.95
N LYS A 50 -12.21 -30.64 -1.83
CA LYS A 50 -13.11 -31.28 -2.79
C LYS A 50 -14.48 -30.59 -2.73
N ALA A 51 -15.00 -30.17 -3.88
CA ALA A 51 -16.32 -29.56 -3.97
C ALA A 51 -17.41 -30.52 -3.49
N GLU A 52 -18.50 -29.97 -2.96
CA GLU A 52 -19.68 -30.74 -2.55
C GLU A 52 -20.37 -31.42 -3.75
N TYR A 53 -20.26 -30.83 -4.94
CA TYR A 53 -20.84 -31.34 -6.18
C TYR A 53 -19.78 -31.45 -7.28
N GLY A 54 -19.51 -32.68 -7.72
CA GLY A 54 -18.58 -33.00 -8.81
C GLY A 54 -17.15 -33.35 -8.36
N ASP A 55 -16.30 -33.68 -9.33
CA ASP A 55 -14.87 -33.97 -9.11
C ASP A 55 -14.00 -32.75 -9.43
N ILE A 56 -14.34 -31.63 -8.80
CA ILE A 56 -13.60 -30.37 -8.92
C ILE A 56 -13.05 -30.00 -7.54
N TRP A 57 -11.83 -29.47 -7.51
CA TRP A 57 -11.21 -28.93 -6.32
C TRP A 57 -11.44 -27.43 -6.25
N MET A 58 -12.03 -26.95 -5.15
CA MET A 58 -12.28 -25.53 -4.91
C MET A 58 -11.13 -24.92 -4.10
N PRO A 59 -10.54 -23.81 -4.55
CA PRO A 59 -9.51 -23.10 -3.80
C PRO A 59 -10.12 -22.23 -2.68
N TYR A 60 -9.42 -22.21 -1.57
CA TYR A 60 -9.66 -21.37 -0.41
C TYR A 60 -8.41 -20.55 -0.14
N ILE A 61 -8.60 -19.26 0.13
CA ILE A 61 -7.50 -18.34 0.43
C ILE A 61 -7.77 -17.72 1.80
N HIS A 62 -6.81 -17.89 2.70
CA HIS A 62 -6.78 -17.19 3.97
C HIS A 62 -5.94 -15.92 3.85
N ILE A 63 -6.53 -14.79 4.22
CA ILE A 63 -5.90 -13.48 4.08
C ILE A 63 -5.98 -12.66 5.37
N ARG A 64 -5.06 -11.70 5.48
CA ARG A 64 -5.03 -10.69 6.54
C ARG A 64 -4.65 -9.33 5.97
N LEU A 65 -5.23 -8.27 6.53
CA LEU A 65 -4.94 -6.90 6.14
C LEU A 65 -3.44 -6.60 6.26
N THR A 66 -2.84 -6.13 5.17
CA THR A 66 -1.45 -5.69 5.17
C THR A 66 -1.35 -4.46 6.08
N PRO A 67 -0.51 -4.48 7.14
CA PRO A 67 -0.33 -3.32 7.99
C PRO A 67 0.24 -2.15 7.19
N PRO A 68 -0.10 -0.89 7.53
CA PRO A 68 0.55 0.26 6.91
C PRO A 68 2.05 0.15 7.15
N GLU A 69 2.85 0.43 6.12
CA GLU A 69 4.29 0.61 6.30
C GLU A 69 4.46 1.69 7.37
N VAL A 70 4.94 1.28 8.54
CA VAL A 70 5.45 2.24 9.51
C VAL A 70 6.73 2.72 8.84
N GLU A 71 6.67 3.88 8.20
CA GLU A 71 7.87 4.66 7.99
C GLU A 71 8.45 4.81 9.39
N GLU A 72 9.47 4.01 9.70
CA GLU A 72 10.35 4.29 10.80
C GLU A 72 10.90 5.68 10.47
N GLU A 73 10.25 6.72 11.01
CA GLU A 73 10.92 7.99 11.24
C GLU A 73 12.13 7.60 12.07
N GLU A 74 13.25 7.36 11.38
CA GLU A 74 14.56 7.31 11.96
C GLU A 74 14.64 8.56 12.82
N ASN A 75 14.53 8.37 14.13
CA ASN A 75 14.71 9.40 15.12
C ASN A 75 16.20 9.77 15.08
N ALA A 76 16.55 10.51 14.03
CA ALA A 76 17.82 11.13 13.82
C ALA A 76 17.95 12.22 14.87
N GLY A 77 18.82 11.96 15.84
CA GLY A 77 19.41 13.00 16.66
C GLY A 77 18.60 13.35 17.89
N GLY A 78 18.89 12.62 18.97
CA GLY A 78 18.64 13.13 20.32
C GLY A 78 19.11 14.58 20.43
N LEU A 79 18.22 15.41 20.98
CA LEU A 79 18.48 16.79 21.38
C LEU A 79 19.56 16.80 22.48
N GLY A 80 20.82 16.71 22.06
CA GLY A 80 21.97 17.14 22.85
C GLY A 80 22.00 18.66 22.82
N TYR A 81 21.62 19.26 23.94
CA TYR A 81 21.92 20.66 24.24
C TYR A 81 23.43 20.88 24.16
N PHE A 82 23.92 21.36 23.02
CA PHE A 82 25.22 22.01 22.92
C PHE A 82 24.96 23.50 23.12
N GLU A 83 25.27 24.00 24.32
CA GLU A 83 25.57 25.41 24.52
C GLU A 83 26.86 25.71 23.75
N ASP A 84 26.73 26.00 22.45
CA ASP A 84 27.83 26.58 21.69
C ASP A 84 27.58 28.09 21.56
N ASP A 85 28.50 28.82 22.17
CA ASP A 85 28.69 30.27 22.16
C ASP A 85 28.34 30.90 20.81
N PHE A 86 27.33 31.77 20.80
CA PHE A 86 27.11 32.73 19.73
C PHE A 86 28.07 33.92 19.88
N PRO A 87 28.96 34.19 18.91
CA PRO A 87 29.42 35.54 18.68
C PRO A 87 28.66 36.20 17.53
N HIS A 88 28.39 37.49 17.79
CA HIS A 88 27.79 38.54 16.97
C HIS A 88 28.05 38.51 15.45
N GLU A 89 26.96 38.78 14.73
CA GLU A 89 26.79 39.60 13.52
C GLU A 89 28.03 40.12 12.77
N GLU A 90 28.05 39.92 11.44
CA GLU A 90 28.46 40.96 10.48
C GLU A 90 27.80 40.75 9.10
N GLU A 91 27.25 41.85 8.56
CA GLU A 91 26.61 41.99 7.24
C GLU A 91 27.58 41.80 6.07
N ILE A 92 27.15 41.08 5.02
CA ILE A 92 27.50 41.27 3.58
C ILE A 92 26.32 40.64 2.80
N GLY A 93 25.63 41.20 1.81
CA GLY A 93 25.82 42.33 0.91
C GLY A 93 25.19 41.95 -0.45
N ASP A 94 24.07 42.60 -0.77
CA ASP A 94 23.46 42.96 -2.07
C ASP A 94 23.25 41.97 -3.26
N GLU A 95 22.11 42.22 -3.91
CA GLU A 95 21.70 42.07 -5.33
C GLU A 95 21.79 40.74 -6.13
N GLY A 96 20.65 40.33 -6.72
CA GLY A 96 20.67 39.48 -7.92
C GLY A 96 19.39 38.70 -8.23
N ALA A 97 18.40 39.35 -8.84
CA ALA A 97 17.18 38.73 -9.37
C ALA A 97 17.43 37.75 -10.54
N PHE A 98 16.85 36.54 -10.49
CA PHE A 98 16.47 35.69 -11.63
C PHE A 98 15.74 34.45 -11.07
N GLY A 99 14.60 33.93 -11.52
CA GLY A 99 13.71 34.16 -12.64
C GLY A 99 12.61 33.09 -12.49
N SER A 100 11.35 33.51 -12.58
CA SER A 100 10.17 32.65 -12.63
C SER A 100 10.20 31.78 -13.89
N LEU A 101 10.04 30.46 -13.75
CA LEU A 101 9.52 29.61 -14.83
C LEU A 101 8.59 28.54 -14.25
N VAL A 102 7.30 28.90 -14.26
CA VAL A 102 6.17 27.98 -14.40
C VAL A 102 6.39 27.15 -15.67
N GLY A 103 6.41 25.83 -15.53
CA GLY A 103 6.39 24.89 -16.64
C GLY A 103 5.20 23.97 -16.52
N GLU A 104 4.10 24.31 -17.19
CA GLU A 104 3.00 23.39 -17.49
C GLU A 104 3.46 22.40 -18.58
N PRO A 105 3.31 21.08 -18.42
CA PRO A 105 3.42 20.17 -19.54
C PRO A 105 2.07 20.00 -20.28
N GLU A 106 2.11 20.22 -21.59
CA GLU A 106 1.01 20.15 -22.56
C GLU A 106 0.29 18.79 -22.65
N PRO A 107 -0.98 18.75 -23.14
CA PRO A 107 -1.75 17.52 -23.25
C PRO A 107 -1.28 16.63 -24.41
N CYS A 108 -1.10 15.34 -24.13
CA CYS A 108 -0.89 14.31 -25.15
C CYS A 108 -2.14 14.19 -26.04
N ASN A 109 -1.99 14.46 -27.34
CA ASN A 109 -3.02 14.15 -28.33
C ASN A 109 -3.06 12.64 -28.65
N ILE A 110 -4.29 12.15 -28.84
CA ILE A 110 -4.69 10.78 -29.23
C ILE A 110 -4.23 10.42 -30.64
#